data_AF-A0A916G4G5-F1
#
_entry.id   AF-A0A916G4G5-F1
#
_cell.length_a   1.000
_cell.length_b   1.000
_cell.length_c   1.000
_cell.angle_alpha   90.00
_cell.angle_beta   90.00
_cell.angle_gamma   90.00
#
_symmetry.space_group_name_H-M   'P 1'
#
loop_
_entity.id
_entity.type
_entity.pdbx_description
1 polymer ?
#
loop_
_entity_poly.entity_id
_entity_poly.type
_entity_poly.pdbx_seq_one_letter_code
_entity_poly.pdbx_strand_id
1 'polypeptide(L)' 'MAGWGGMDAGPGDDRIELIEDTKNARAEFGENYGAIEFRLTREQVEGLLAGKVVAFDINGREYVGFLSVTNK' A
#
# COMPACT_ATOMS: atom_id res chain seq x y z
N MET A 1 -0.01 26.46 -14.00
CA MET A 1 0.20 26.21 -12.56
C MET A 1 -1.09 25.63 -11.99
N ALA A 2 -1.32 24.33 -12.15
CA ALA A 2 -2.45 23.66 -11.52
C ALA A 2 -1.97 23.21 -10.14
N GLY A 3 -2.42 23.90 -9.11
CA GLY A 3 -2.16 23.54 -7.73
C GLY A 3 -2.95 22.28 -7.38
N TRP A 4 -2.25 21.26 -6.92
CA TRP A 4 -2.84 20.10 -6.25
C TRP A 4 -3.22 20.55 -4.84
N GLY A 5 -4.31 21.33 -4.75
CA GLY A 5 -4.88 21.75 -3.49
C GLY A 5 -5.56 20.56 -2.81
N GLY A 6 -5.02 20.17 -1.65
CA GLY A 6 -5.74 19.50 -0.57
C GLY A 6 -6.60 18.31 -0.98
N MET A 7 -5.99 17.16 -1.25
CA MET A 7 -6.65 15.90 -0.91
C MET A 7 -6.53 15.72 0.60
N ASP A 8 -7.37 16.43 1.35
CA ASP A 8 -7.78 16.00 2.69
C ASP A 8 -8.54 14.69 2.48
N ALA A 9 -7.80 13.58 2.40
CA ALA A 9 -8.34 12.27 2.71
C ALA A 9 -8.77 12.37 4.18
N GLY A 10 -10.05 12.64 4.42
CA GLY A 10 -10.64 12.47 5.74
C GLY A 10 -10.32 11.07 6.27
N PRO A 11 -10.56 10.77 7.55
CA PRO A 11 -10.36 9.42 8.11
C PRO A 11 -11.44 8.47 7.55
N GLY A 12 -11.43 8.23 6.25
CA GLY A 12 -12.04 7.05 5.69
C GLY A 12 -11.21 5.89 6.19
N ASP A 13 -11.86 4.85 6.71
CA ASP A 13 -11.20 3.60 7.05
C ASP A 13 -10.41 3.14 5.82
N ASP A 14 -9.08 3.20 5.89
CA ASP A 14 -8.22 2.61 4.88
C ASP A 14 -8.61 1.14 4.73
N ARG A 15 -9.20 0.79 3.58
CA ARG A 15 -9.63 -0.58 3.29
C ARG A 15 -8.40 -1.40 2.95
N ILE A 16 -8.08 -2.38 3.79
CA ILE A 16 -7.04 -3.39 3.52
C ILE A 16 -7.73 -4.75 3.50
N GLU A 17 -7.64 -5.46 2.37
CA GLU A 17 -8.24 -6.78 2.23
C GLU A 17 -7.31 -7.76 1.50
N LEU A 18 -7.38 -9.04 1.88
CA LEU A 18 -6.69 -10.11 1.18
C LEU A 18 -7.59 -10.58 0.03
N ILE A 19 -7.11 -10.42 -1.20
CA ILE A 19 -7.79 -10.86 -2.42
C ILE A 19 -6.96 -11.94 -3.12
N GLU A 20 -7.62 -12.74 -3.94
CA GLU A 20 -6.96 -13.65 -4.87
C GLU A 20 -6.27 -12.86 -5.98
N ASP A 21 -5.04 -13.27 -6.37
CA ASP A 21 -4.33 -12.64 -7.49
C ASP A 21 -4.88 -13.13 -8.83
N THR A 22 -6.03 -12.57 -9.21
CA THR A 22 -6.68 -12.82 -10.50
C THR A 22 -6.56 -11.62 -11.41
N LYS A 23 -6.78 -11.83 -12.71
CA LYS A 23 -6.80 -10.73 -13.71
C LYS A 23 -7.81 -9.63 -13.37
N ASN A 24 -8.88 -9.96 -12.65
CA ASN A 24 -9.96 -9.02 -12.33
C ASN A 24 -9.81 -8.40 -10.93
N ALA A 25 -8.95 -8.95 -10.08
CA ALA A 25 -8.82 -8.57 -8.67
C ALA A 25 -8.58 -7.06 -8.47
N ARG A 26 -7.81 -6.45 -9.38
CA ARG A 26 -7.50 -5.01 -9.37
C ARG A 26 -8.74 -4.16 -9.67
N ALA A 27 -9.54 -4.56 -10.65
CA ALA A 27 -10.76 -3.88 -11.02
C ALA A 27 -11.84 -4.04 -9.94
N GLU A 28 -11.88 -5.21 -9.28
CA GLU A 28 -12.82 -5.53 -8.20
C GLU A 28 -12.49 -4.80 -6.88
N PHE A 29 -11.20 -4.65 -6.53
CA PHE A 29 -10.77 -3.87 -5.37
C PHE A 29 -11.07 -2.37 -5.55
N GLY A 30 -10.88 -1.88 -6.77
CA GLY A 30 -11.24 -0.54 -7.20
C GLY A 30 -10.26 0.01 -8.22
N GLU A 31 -10.73 0.33 -9.43
CA GLU A 31 -10.00 1.17 -10.38
C GLU A 31 -10.00 2.63 -9.88
N ASN A 32 -9.11 2.95 -8.96
CA ASN A 32 -8.77 4.33 -8.66
C ASN A 32 -7.66 4.78 -9.62
N TYR A 33 -7.82 5.95 -10.23
CA TYR A 33 -6.90 6.52 -11.24
C TYR A 33 -5.45 6.73 -10.74
N GLY A 34 -5.16 6.49 -9.46
CA GLY A 34 -3.81 6.41 -8.90
C GLY A 34 -3.65 5.15 -8.04
N ALA A 35 -3.11 4.08 -8.62
CA ALA A 35 -2.73 2.87 -7.89
C ALA A 35 -1.20 2.73 -7.91
N ILE A 36 -0.60 2.49 -6.75
CA ILE A 36 0.82 2.15 -6.61
C ILE A 36 0.91 0.70 -6.14
N GLU A 37 1.58 -0.13 -6.92
CA GLU A 37 1.77 -1.54 -6.62
C GLU A 37 3.16 -1.76 -5.98
N PHE A 38 3.17 -2.32 -4.77
CA PHE A 38 4.38 -2.80 -4.11
C PHE A 38 4.36 -4.32 -4.09
N ARG A 39 5.51 -4.94 -4.40
CA ARG A 39 5.68 -6.40 -4.34
C ARG A 39 6.67 -6.76 -3.27
N LEU A 40 6.29 -7.72 -2.42
CA LEU A 40 7.16 -8.26 -1.38
C LEU A 40 7.69 -9.62 -1.82
N THR A 41 8.96 -9.90 -1.50
CA THR A 41 9.51 -11.25 -1.58
C THR A 41 9.02 -12.10 -0.41
N ARG A 42 9.11 -13.43 -0.53
CA ARG A 42 8.82 -14.34 0.57
C ARG A 42 9.62 -14.00 1.83
N GLU A 43 10.92 -13.73 1.67
CA GLU A 43 11.81 -13.37 2.79
C GLU A 43 11.33 -12.09 3.52
N GLN A 44 10.84 -11.09 2.77
CA GLN A 44 10.29 -9.88 3.38
C GLN A 44 8.99 -10.18 4.15
N VAL A 45 8.12 -11.04 3.62
CA VAL A 45 6.90 -11.48 4.32
C VAL A 45 7.24 -12.26 5.60
N GLU A 46 8.17 -13.20 5.53
CA GLU A 46 8.65 -13.93 6.71
C GLU A 46 9.27 -12.99 7.75
N GLY A 47 10.02 -11.97 7.30
CA GLY A 47 10.55 -10.91 8.16
C GLY A 47 9.46 -10.12 8.88
N LEU A 48 8.38 -9.74 8.18
CA LEU A 48 7.23 -9.06 8.77
C LEU A 48 6.57 -9.92 9.87
N LEU A 49 6.35 -11.21 9.59
CA LEU A 49 5.79 -12.17 10.56
C LEU A 49 6.71 -12.38 11.78
N ALA A 50 8.02 -12.20 11.61
CA ALA A 50 9.01 -12.23 12.69
C ALA A 50 9.16 -10.89 13.44
N GLY A 51 8.33 -9.89 13.16
CA GLY A 51 8.33 -8.59 13.84
C GLY A 51 9.30 -7.55 13.26
N LYS A 52 9.86 -7.79 12.07
CA LYS A 52 10.59 -6.75 11.31
C LYS A 52 9.61 -5.82 10.60
N VAL A 53 10.14 -4.74 10.04
CA VAL A 53 9.40 -3.75 9.23
C VAL A 53 9.96 -3.78 7.82
N VAL A 54 9.10 -3.65 6.81
CA VAL A 54 9.52 -3.37 5.43
C VAL A 54 9.45 -1.87 5.19
N ALA A 55 10.56 -1.27 4.77
CA ALA A 55 10.63 0.14 4.36
C ALA A 55 10.70 0.24 2.84
N PHE A 56 10.03 1.23 2.26
CA PHE A 56 10.02 1.49 0.83
C PHE A 56 9.93 3.00 0.56
N ASP A 57 10.37 3.42 -0.63
CA ASP A 57 10.20 4.79 -1.10
C ASP A 57 9.11 4.91 -2.17
N ILE A 58 8.59 6.13 -2.32
CA ILE A 58 7.60 6.49 -3.33
C ILE A 58 8.17 7.68 -4.11
N ASN A 59 7.98 7.68 -5.43
CA ASN A 59 8.48 8.72 -6.35
C ASN A 59 9.98 9.00 -6.22
N GLY A 60 10.81 7.97 -6.03
CA GLY A 60 12.27 8.16 -5.96
C GLY A 60 12.71 8.93 -4.72
N ARG A 61 12.16 8.56 -3.55
CA ARG A 61 12.44 9.14 -2.21
C ARG A 61 11.77 10.46 -1.90
N GLU A 62 10.74 10.84 -2.65
CA GLU A 62 9.88 11.97 -2.26
C GLU A 62 9.10 11.63 -0.98
N TYR A 63 8.63 10.38 -0.86
CA TYR A 63 7.98 9.85 0.33
C TYR A 63 8.57 8.52 0.74
N VAL A 64 8.36 8.16 2.01
CA VAL A 64 8.75 6.87 2.59
C VAL A 64 7.55 6.23 3.27
N GLY A 65 7.43 4.91 3.13
CA GLY A 65 6.40 4.10 3.78
C GLY A 65 7.00 2.95 4.56
N PHE A 66 6.28 2.51 5.57
CA PHE A 66 6.65 1.38 6.42
C PHE A 66 5.47 0.41 6.52
N LEU A 67 5.70 -0.88 6.26
CA LEU A 67 4.74 -1.95 6.49
C LEU A 67 5.17 -2.73 7.72
N SER A 68 4.23 -2.97 8.63
CA SER A 68 4.40 -3.79 9.83
C SER A 68 3.14 -4.60 10.08
N VAL A 69 3.28 -5.78 10.68
CA VAL A 69 2.12 -6.56 11.14
C VAL A 69 1.66 -6.02 12.49
N THR A 70 0.38 -5.71 12.58
CA THR A 70 -0.30 -5.35 13.83
C THR A 70 -1.11 -6.56 14.28
N ASN A 71 -0.86 -7.04 15.50
CA ASN A 71 -1.73 -8.03 16.13
C ASN A 71 -2.94 -7.27 16.70
N LYS A 72 -4.05 -7.24 15.96
CA LYS A 72 -5.36 -6.88 16.52
C LYS A 72 -5.99 -8.11 17.16
#